data_AF-A0A6I0K8N5-F1
#
_entry.id   AF-A0A6I0K8N5-F1
#
_cell.length_a   1.000
_cell.length_b   1.000
_cell.length_c   1.000
_cell.angle_alpha   90.00
_cell.angle_beta   90.00
_cell.angle_gamma   90.00
#
_symmetry.space_group_name_H-M   'P 1'
#
loop_
_entity.id
_entity.type
_entity.pdbx_description
1 polymer ?
#
loop_
_entity_poly.entity_id
_entity_poly.type
_entity_poly.pdbx_seq_one_letter_code
_entity_poly.pdbx_strand_id
1 'polypeptide(L)' 'MELTVIIQSKIYEIRGQQVMLDRDLADLYGVETKVLNQS' A
#
# COMPACT_ATOMS: atom_id res chain seq x y z
N MET A 1 13.43 -10.77 -4.00
CA MET A 1 13.26 -10.25 -5.37
C MET A 1 11.78 -10.07 -5.73
N GLU A 2 10.86 -10.99 -5.39
CA GLU A 2 9.41 -10.83 -5.65
C GLU A 2 8.73 -9.68 -4.89
N LEU A 3 9.03 -9.48 -3.61
CA LEU A 3 8.33 -8.49 -2.78
C LEU A 3 8.50 -7.05 -3.28
N THR A 4 9.67 -6.72 -3.84
CA THR A 4 10.00 -5.37 -4.32
C THR A 4 9.18 -4.99 -5.54
N VAL A 5 8.92 -5.94 -6.44
CA VAL A 5 8.08 -5.74 -7.64
C VAL A 5 6.63 -5.46 -7.24
N ILE A 6 6.14 -6.18 -6.22
CA ILE A 6 4.77 -6.02 -5.70
C ILE A 6 4.59 -4.62 -5.11
N ILE A 7 5.54 -4.16 -4.28
CA ILE A 7 5.48 -2.83 -3.66
C ILE A 7 5.51 -1.74 -4.72
N GLN A 8 6.38 -1.83 -5.73
CA GLN A 8 6.47 -0.83 -6.79
C GLN A 8 5.18 -0.71 -7.60
N SER A 9 4.47 -1.83 -7.84
CA SER A 9 3.18 -1.82 -8.55
C SER A 9 2.05 -1.13 -7.78
N LYS A 10 2.23 -0.93 -6.46
CA LYS A 10 1.26 -0.35 -5.53
C LYS A 10 1.55 1.12 -5.18
N ILE A 11 2.60 1.71 -5.75
CA ILE A 11 2.95 3.13 -5.59
C ILE A 11 2.35 3.94 -6.75
N TYR A 12 1.57 4.95 -6.41
CA TYR A 12 0.95 5.89 -7.33
C TYR A 12 1.63 7.26 -7.23
N GLU A 13 1.64 8.02 -8.31
CA GLU A 13 2.11 9.41 -8.30
C GLU A 13 0.92 10.36 -8.30
N ILE A 14 0.80 11.19 -7.26
CA ILE A 14 -0.27 12.18 -7.11
C ILE A 14 0.37 13.51 -6.76
N ARG A 15 0.19 14.52 -7.63
CA ARG A 15 0.78 15.87 -7.46
C ARG A 15 2.31 15.85 -7.28
N GLY A 16 3.00 14.93 -7.97
CA GLY A 16 4.45 14.75 -7.88
C GLY A 16 4.93 14.02 -6.63
N GLN A 17 4.02 13.46 -5.83
CA GLN A 17 4.34 12.69 -4.63
C GLN A 17 4.00 11.22 -4.83
N GLN A 18 4.89 10.34 -4.39
CA GLN A 18 4.64 8.90 -4.32
C GLN A 18 3.70 8.58 -3.14
N VAL A 19 2.60 7.91 -3.42
CA VAL A 19 1.53 7.56 -2.47
C VAL A 19 1.18 6.08 -2.62
N MET A 20 1.00 5.37 -1.50
CA MET A 20 0.38 4.04 -1.49
C MET A 20 -1.02 4.16 -0.89
N LEU A 21 -2.01 3.49 -1.49
CA LEU A 21 -3.37 3.50 -0.97
C LEU A 21 -3.50 2.54 0.22
N ASP A 22 -4.34 2.87 1.18
CA ASP A 22 -4.55 2.05 2.39
C ASP A 22 -4.97 0.60 2.06
N ARG A 23 -5.76 0.39 1.01
CA ARG A 23 -6.10 -0.98 0.53
C ARG A 23 -4.86 -1.78 0.14
N ASP A 24 -3.93 -1.13 -0.55
CA ASP A 24 -2.74 -1.75 -1.09
C ASP A 24 -1.73 -2.04 0.03
N LEU A 25 -1.72 -1.18 1.04
CA LEU A 25 -1.01 -1.37 2.30
C LEU A 25 -1.61 -2.54 3.11
N ALA A 26 -2.94 -2.61 3.19
CA ALA A 26 -3.65 -3.68 3.91
C ALA A 26 -3.33 -5.06 3.32
N ASP A 27 -3.39 -5.17 2.00
CA ASP A 27 -3.00 -6.39 1.27
C ASP A 27 -1.54 -6.78 1.52
N LEU A 28 -0.63 -5.79 1.57
CA LEU A 28 0.80 -6.03 1.82
C LEU A 28 1.05 -6.60 3.22
N TYR A 29 0.29 -6.13 4.21
CA TYR A 29 0.36 -6.61 5.59
C TYR A 29 -0.56 -7.80 5.88
N GLY A 30 -1.38 -8.24 4.91
CA GLY A 30 -2.34 -9.32 5.08
C GLY A 30 -3.45 -9.01 6.10
N VAL A 31 -3.77 -7.73 6.30
CA VAL A 31 -4.79 -7.26 7.25
C VAL A 31 -5.98 -6.68 6.50
N GLU A 32 -7.17 -6.69 7.12
CA GLU A 32 -8.31 -5.97 6.54
C GLU A 32 -8.07 -4.45 6.61
N THR A 33 -8.47 -3.70 5.57
CA THR A 33 -8.30 -2.24 5.50
C THR A 33 -8.93 -1.51 6.70
N LYS A 34 -9.97 -2.08 7.32
CA LYS A 34 -10.61 -1.53 8.53
C LYS A 34 -9.70 -1.50 9.77
N VAL A 35 -8.63 -2.30 9.78
CA VAL A 35 -7.68 -2.42 10.91
C VAL A 35 -6.62 -1.33 10.85
N LEU A 36 -6.35 -0.76 9.66
CA LEU A 36 -5.30 0.24 9.47
C LEU A 36 -5.56 1.58 10.19
N ASN A 37 -6.78 1.83 10.66
CA ASN A 37 -7.18 3.03 11.39
C ASN A 37 -7.79 2.72 12.78
N GLN A 38 -7.51 1.54 13.35
CA GLN A 38 -7.88 1.24 14.73
C GLN A 38 -6.83 1.83 15.67
N SER A 39 -7.19 2.93 16.32
CA SER A 39 -6.43 3.57 17.42
C SER A 39 -6.58 2.81 18.73
#